data_AF-A0A820JF92-F1
#
_entry.id   AF-A0A820JF92-F1
#
_cell.length_a   1.000
_cell.length_b   1.000
_cell.length_c   1.000
_cell.angle_alpha   90.00
_cell.angle_beta   90.00
_cell.angle_gamma   90.00
#
_symmetry.space_group_name_H-M   'P 1'
#
loop_
_entity.id
_entity.type
_entity.pdbx_description
1 polymer ?
#
loop_
_entity_poly.entity_id
_entity_poly.type
_entity_poly.pdbx_seq_one_letter_code
_entity_poly.pdbx_strand_id
1 'polypeptide(L)'
;RIDVPTDDNENYPRANQRNSPVIITCEYCHQQCIQNDYKAHKENCLRSPINSNYKPSPRIPPRSNQNQNGAKGVVHIPCEICNEPVDLPNWSNHTQNCRERDMKRIKNHARSMSQEPIIDRLPCEYCQKLFPPNQLYSHEANCQNNPVNRQTAERLARKKSPPSIVLPIKRKPNE
;
A
#
# COMPACT_ATOMS: atom_id res chain seq x y z
N ARG A 1 -60.43 -45.87 5.70
CA ARG A 1 -59.26 -46.02 6.58
C ARG A 1 -58.14 -46.44 5.63
N ILE A 2 -57.20 -45.54 5.37
CA ILE A 2 -56.27 -45.64 4.23
C ILE A 2 -55.01 -46.33 4.75
N ASP A 3 -54.66 -47.44 4.12
CA ASP A 3 -53.40 -48.17 4.33
C ASP A 3 -52.21 -47.35 3.81
N VAL A 4 -51.18 -47.23 4.64
CA VAL A 4 -49.90 -46.59 4.32
C VAL A 4 -48.89 -47.69 3.98
N PRO A 5 -48.27 -47.70 2.79
CA PRO A 5 -47.08 -48.49 2.54
C PRO A 5 -45.82 -47.70 2.92
N THR A 6 -44.98 -48.31 3.75
CA THR A 6 -43.59 -47.91 4.01
C THR A 6 -42.67 -48.87 3.28
N ASP A 7 -41.83 -48.31 2.41
CA ASP A 7 -40.57 -48.78 1.76
C ASP A 7 -40.52 -48.02 0.41
N ASP A 8 -39.45 -47.40 -0.05
CA ASP A 8 -38.06 -47.86 -0.08
C ASP A 8 -37.04 -46.71 0.03
N ASN A 9 -35.96 -47.13 0.64
CA ASN A 9 -34.63 -46.56 0.80
C ASN A 9 -33.98 -46.10 -0.54
N GLU A 10 -34.12 -44.82 -0.90
CA GLU A 10 -33.32 -44.20 -1.95
C GLU A 10 -31.91 -43.85 -1.45
N ASN A 11 -31.01 -44.81 -1.67
CA ASN A 11 -29.56 -44.70 -1.62
C ASN A 11 -29.04 -43.61 -2.58
N TYR A 12 -28.99 -42.36 -2.11
CA TYR A 12 -28.23 -41.30 -2.77
C TYR A 12 -26.72 -41.59 -2.62
N PRO A 13 -25.94 -41.65 -3.71
CA PRO A 13 -24.50 -41.68 -3.61
C PRO A 13 -24.03 -40.35 -3.00
N ARG A 14 -23.71 -40.38 -1.71
CA ARG A 14 -23.17 -39.23 -0.98
C ARG A 14 -21.86 -38.84 -1.66
N ALA A 15 -21.93 -37.79 -2.47
CA ALA A 15 -20.79 -37.22 -3.15
C ALA A 15 -19.66 -37.04 -2.15
N ASN A 16 -18.58 -37.79 -2.41
CA ASN A 16 -17.31 -37.75 -1.73
C ASN A 16 -16.96 -36.28 -1.45
N GLN A 17 -17.02 -35.84 -0.18
CA GLN A 17 -16.57 -34.52 0.25
C GLN A 17 -15.05 -34.49 0.08
N ARG A 18 -14.62 -34.28 -1.16
CA ARG A 18 -13.22 -34.20 -1.54
C ARG A 18 -12.64 -32.95 -0.89
N ASN A 19 -11.61 -33.17 -0.07
CA ASN A 19 -10.59 -32.21 0.35
C ASN A 19 -10.60 -30.92 -0.48
N SER A 20 -11.33 -29.91 -0.02
CA SER A 20 -11.14 -28.56 -0.57
C SER A 20 -9.72 -28.13 -0.21
N PRO A 21 -8.90 -27.73 -1.19
CA PRO A 21 -7.55 -27.27 -0.92
C PRO A 21 -7.60 -26.04 -0.01
N VAL A 22 -6.97 -26.11 1.16
CA VAL A 22 -6.83 -24.99 2.07
C VAL A 22 -5.88 -23.97 1.41
N ILE A 23 -6.36 -22.76 1.18
CA ILE A 23 -5.58 -21.67 0.59
C ILE A 23 -4.96 -20.83 1.72
N ILE A 24 -3.66 -20.59 1.65
CA ILE A 24 -2.88 -19.81 2.63
C ILE A 24 -2.12 -18.70 1.89
N THR A 25 -1.98 -17.55 2.53
CA THR A 25 -1.20 -16.41 2.02
C THR A 25 0.28 -16.56 2.39
N CYS A 26 1.18 -16.42 1.41
CA CYS A 26 2.63 -16.45 1.62
C CYS A 26 3.12 -15.23 2.40
N GLU A 27 3.88 -15.43 3.47
CA GLU A 27 4.44 -14.36 4.31
C GLU A 27 5.53 -13.50 3.61
N TYR A 28 6.08 -13.97 2.49
CA TYR A 28 7.17 -13.30 1.77
C TYR A 28 6.67 -12.50 0.57
N CYS A 29 5.79 -13.07 -0.25
CA CYS A 29 5.27 -12.41 -1.46
C CYS A 29 3.78 -12.04 -1.39
N HIS A 30 3.09 -12.38 -0.29
CA HIS A 30 1.66 -12.16 -0.08
C HIS A 30 0.74 -12.80 -1.13
N GLN A 31 1.23 -13.77 -1.88
CA GLN A 31 0.46 -14.50 -2.88
C GLN A 31 -0.28 -15.69 -2.25
N GLN A 32 -1.48 -15.98 -2.73
CA GLN A 32 -2.27 -17.12 -2.28
C GLN A 32 -1.72 -18.42 -2.88
N CYS A 33 -1.51 -19.43 -2.04
CA CYS A 33 -1.00 -20.74 -2.44
C CYS A 33 -1.71 -21.85 -1.66
N ILE A 34 -1.67 -23.08 -2.19
CA ILE A 34 -2.31 -24.24 -1.56
C ILE A 34 -1.44 -24.69 -0.38
N GLN A 35 -2.05 -25.02 0.77
CA GLN A 35 -1.35 -25.42 1.99
C GLN A 35 -0.33 -26.55 1.76
N ASN A 36 -0.68 -27.53 0.93
CA ASN A 36 0.19 -28.66 0.60
C ASN A 36 1.45 -28.21 -0.18
N ASP A 37 1.35 -27.13 -0.95
CA ASP A 37 2.43 -26.57 -1.77
C ASP A 37 3.16 -25.40 -1.10
N TYR A 38 2.74 -24.99 0.10
CA TYR A 38 3.32 -23.85 0.81
C TYR A 38 4.82 -24.00 1.03
N LYS A 39 5.28 -25.22 1.34
CA LYS A 39 6.71 -25.51 1.57
C LYS A 39 7.55 -25.31 0.30
N ALA A 40 7.09 -25.83 -0.83
CA ALA A 40 7.76 -25.68 -2.12
C ALA A 40 7.70 -24.22 -2.61
N HIS A 41 6.56 -23.56 -2.43
CA HIS A 41 6.41 -22.14 -2.70
C HIS A 41 7.38 -21.29 -1.86
N LYS A 42 7.51 -21.55 -0.56
CA LYS A 42 8.41 -20.85 0.36
C LYS A 42 9.87 -20.92 -0.09
N GLU A 43 10.35 -22.10 -0.47
CA GLU A 43 11.73 -22.29 -0.95
C GLU A 43 12.01 -21.55 -2.27
N ASN A 44 11.06 -21.56 -3.19
CA ASN A 44 11.17 -20.82 -4.46
C ASN A 44 11.01 -19.30 -4.29
N CYS A 45 10.13 -18.89 -3.37
CA CYS A 45 9.91 -17.49 -3.04
C CYS A 45 11.17 -16.87 -2.44
N LEU A 46 11.83 -17.56 -1.51
CA LEU A 46 13.11 -17.13 -0.93
C LEU A 46 14.25 -17.02 -1.95
N ARG A 47 14.21 -17.80 -3.02
CA ARG A 47 15.22 -17.78 -4.10
C ARG A 47 14.96 -16.73 -5.18
N SER A 48 13.79 -16.10 -5.18
CA SER A 48 13.40 -15.15 -6.22
C SER A 48 14.00 -13.75 -5.97
N PRO A 49 14.53 -13.06 -7.01
CA PRO A 49 15.21 -11.76 -6.87
C PRO A 49 14.30 -10.62 -6.39
N ILE A 50 12.98 -10.83 -6.40
CA ILE A 50 11.98 -9.89 -5.87
C ILE A 50 12.12 -9.72 -4.34
N ASN A 51 12.63 -10.74 -3.63
CA ASN A 51 12.84 -10.70 -2.17
C ASN A 51 14.16 -10.06 -1.73
N SER A 52 15.01 -9.61 -2.66
CA SER A 52 16.30 -9.00 -2.33
C SER A 52 16.20 -7.60 -1.67
N ASN A 53 15.00 -7.01 -1.62
CA ASN A 53 14.74 -5.75 -0.91
C ASN A 53 14.02 -5.94 0.44
N TYR A 54 13.78 -7.18 0.87
CA TYR A 54 13.22 -7.42 2.19
C TYR A 54 14.31 -7.22 3.24
N LYS A 55 14.39 -6.01 3.82
CA LYS A 55 15.12 -5.82 5.08
C LYS A 55 14.33 -6.58 6.15
N PRO A 56 14.89 -7.63 6.80
CA PRO A 56 14.25 -8.19 7.97
C PRO A 56 14.07 -7.05 8.98
N SER A 57 12.82 -6.77 9.34
CA SER A 57 12.51 -5.83 10.41
C SER A 57 13.30 -6.28 11.65
N PRO A 58 13.99 -5.36 12.36
CA PRO A 58 14.84 -5.74 13.47
C PRO A 58 14.03 -6.57 14.47
N ARG A 59 14.55 -7.76 14.80
CA ARG A 59 14.00 -8.64 15.83
C ARG A 59 13.83 -7.80 17.08
N ILE A 60 12.60 -7.44 17.41
CA ILE A 60 12.27 -6.96 18.74
C ILE A 60 12.55 -8.15 19.65
N PRO A 61 13.49 -8.06 20.61
CA PRO A 61 13.70 -9.15 21.56
C PRO A 61 12.38 -9.41 22.29
N PRO A 62 12.08 -10.67 22.67
CA PRO A 62 10.93 -10.94 23.51
C PRO A 62 11.09 -10.13 24.80
N ARG A 63 10.26 -9.09 24.93
CA ARG A 63 10.34 -8.16 26.05
C ARG A 63 9.95 -8.95 27.30
N SER A 64 10.91 -9.08 28.20
CA SER A 64 10.82 -9.85 29.44
C SER A 64 9.53 -9.56 30.19
N ASN A 65 8.90 -10.66 30.61
CA ASN A 65 7.87 -10.72 31.64
C ASN A 65 8.19 -9.82 32.83
N GLN A 66 7.49 -8.69 32.95
CA GLN A 66 7.20 -8.06 34.23
C GLN A 66 5.81 -7.44 34.18
N ASN A 67 4.78 -8.24 34.47
CA ASN A 67 3.90 -7.88 35.58
C ASN A 67 3.12 -9.12 36.05
N GLN A 68 3.53 -9.64 37.20
CA GLN A 68 2.75 -10.61 37.95
C GLN A 68 1.59 -9.86 38.61
N ASN A 69 0.39 -10.02 38.07
CA ASN A 69 -0.82 -9.86 38.86
C ASN A 69 -1.60 -11.17 38.76
N GLY A 70 -1.63 -11.90 39.87
CA GLY A 70 -2.28 -13.19 39.98
C GLY A 70 -3.79 -13.07 39.80
N ALA A 71 -4.27 -13.42 38.61
CA ALA A 71 -5.66 -13.79 38.38
C ALA A 71 -5.74 -14.66 37.13
N LYS A 72 -5.90 -15.97 37.33
CA LYS A 72 -6.50 -16.96 36.40
C LYS A 72 -6.17 -16.74 34.92
N GLY A 73 -5.12 -17.38 34.41
CA GLY A 73 -4.66 -17.43 33.01
C GLY A 73 -5.66 -17.05 31.92
N VAL A 74 -5.90 -15.75 31.75
CA VAL A 74 -6.69 -15.21 30.65
C VAL A 74 -5.74 -15.11 29.47
N VAL A 75 -6.04 -15.83 28.40
CA VAL A 75 -5.28 -15.71 27.15
C VAL A 75 -5.59 -14.34 26.55
N HIS A 76 -4.55 -13.58 26.24
CA HIS A 76 -4.65 -12.31 25.53
C HIS A 76 -4.31 -12.52 24.06
N ILE A 77 -5.20 -12.08 23.16
CA ILE A 77 -5.01 -12.12 21.71
C ILE A 77 -4.85 -10.67 21.22
N PRO A 78 -3.86 -10.36 20.36
CA PRO A 78 -3.74 -9.02 19.79
C PRO A 78 -4.86 -8.74 18.79
N CYS A 79 -5.51 -7.58 18.91
CA CYS A 79 -6.55 -7.16 17.97
C CYS A 79 -5.96 -6.80 16.60
N GLU A 80 -6.49 -7.33 15.50
CA GLU A 80 -5.97 -7.03 14.16
C GLU A 80 -6.19 -5.57 13.70
N ILE A 81 -7.09 -4.83 14.36
CA ILE A 81 -7.45 -3.44 13.99
C ILE A 81 -6.57 -2.43 14.72
N CYS A 82 -6.33 -2.61 16.03
CA CYS A 82 -5.56 -1.68 16.85
C CYS A 82 -4.26 -2.25 17.43
N ASN A 83 -4.01 -3.55 17.25
CA ASN A 83 -2.86 -4.30 17.76
C ASN A 83 -2.72 -4.32 19.30
N GLU A 84 -3.76 -3.91 20.03
CA GLU A 84 -3.80 -3.97 21.49
C GLU A 84 -4.11 -5.39 21.97
N PRO A 85 -3.53 -5.85 23.09
CA PRO A 85 -3.85 -7.16 23.68
C PRO A 85 -5.24 -7.13 24.30
N VAL A 86 -6.06 -8.15 23.98
CA VAL A 86 -7.45 -8.25 24.44
C VAL A 86 -7.73 -9.63 25.03
N ASP A 87 -8.42 -9.65 26.15
CA ASP A 87 -8.91 -10.89 26.78
C ASP A 87 -9.96 -11.59 25.91
N LEU A 88 -9.91 -12.93 25.79
CA LEU A 88 -10.94 -13.68 25.03
C LEU A 88 -12.39 -13.35 25.42
N PRO A 89 -12.77 -13.27 26.71
CA PRO A 89 -14.14 -12.92 27.11
C PRO A 89 -14.57 -11.55 26.59
N ASN A 90 -13.62 -10.62 26.44
CA ASN A 90 -13.87 -9.25 25.99
C ASN A 90 -13.62 -9.07 24.49
N TRP A 91 -13.15 -10.10 23.77
CA TRP A 91 -12.75 -10.02 22.37
C TRP A 91 -13.88 -9.58 21.44
N SER A 92 -15.07 -10.14 21.61
CA SER A 92 -16.23 -9.82 20.76
C SER A 92 -16.64 -8.36 20.90
N ASN A 93 -16.74 -7.89 22.15
CA ASN A 93 -17.12 -6.51 22.46
C ASN A 93 -16.03 -5.53 22.00
N HIS A 94 -14.75 -5.86 22.23
CA HIS A 94 -13.64 -5.06 21.74
C HIS A 94 -13.68 -4.95 20.21
N THR A 95 -13.79 -6.07 19.49
CA THR A 95 -13.72 -6.10 18.01
C THR A 95 -14.82 -5.25 17.38
N GLN A 96 -16.04 -5.31 17.92
CA GLN A 96 -17.15 -4.46 17.44
C GLN A 96 -16.86 -2.96 17.67
N ASN A 97 -16.47 -2.58 18.88
CA ASN A 97 -16.17 -1.18 19.20
C ASN A 97 -14.93 -0.66 18.46
N CYS A 98 -13.93 -1.52 18.29
CA CYS A 98 -12.68 -1.20 17.62
C CYS A 98 -12.94 -0.95 16.13
N ARG A 99 -13.76 -1.80 15.49
CA ARG A 99 -14.20 -1.62 14.11
C ARG A 99 -15.01 -0.35 13.92
N GLU A 100 -15.94 -0.03 14.83
CA GLU A 100 -16.73 1.20 14.74
C GLU A 100 -15.84 2.45 14.88
N ARG A 101 -14.88 2.42 15.81
CA ARG A 101 -13.90 3.49 16.00
C ARG A 101 -13.02 3.66 14.76
N ASP A 102 -12.57 2.57 14.16
CA ASP A 102 -11.77 2.59 12.94
C ASP A 102 -12.54 3.17 11.75
N MET A 103 -13.80 2.75 11.54
CA MET A 103 -14.66 3.34 10.51
C MET A 103 -14.91 4.84 10.73
N LYS A 104 -15.07 5.29 11.97
CA LYS A 104 -15.17 6.74 12.28
C LYS A 104 -13.88 7.48 11.94
N ARG A 105 -12.72 6.89 12.21
CA ARG A 105 -11.41 7.45 11.81
C ARG A 105 -11.29 7.54 10.28
N ILE A 106 -11.62 6.48 9.56
CA ILE A 106 -11.61 6.47 8.10
C ILE A 106 -12.58 7.52 7.54
N LYS A 107 -13.80 7.62 8.07
CA LYS A 107 -14.78 8.62 7.63
C LYS A 107 -14.29 10.05 7.89
N ASN A 108 -13.67 10.30 9.03
CA ASN A 108 -13.10 11.61 9.35
C ASN A 108 -11.87 11.92 8.50
N HIS A 109 -11.02 10.93 8.23
CA HIS A 109 -9.88 11.06 7.33
C HIS A 109 -10.33 11.28 5.87
N ALA A 110 -11.34 10.54 5.40
CA ALA A 110 -11.95 10.73 4.09
C ALA A 110 -12.57 12.13 3.97
N ARG A 111 -13.24 12.63 5.01
CA ARG A 111 -13.75 14.01 5.06
C ARG A 111 -12.63 15.05 5.05
N SER A 112 -11.50 14.76 5.68
CA SER A 112 -10.31 15.61 5.65
C SER A 112 -9.60 15.57 4.28
N MET A 113 -9.63 14.44 3.58
CA MET A 113 -9.02 14.27 2.25
C MET A 113 -9.92 14.76 1.10
N SER A 114 -11.24 14.83 1.30
CA SER A 114 -12.20 15.37 0.33
C SER A 114 -12.34 16.90 0.38
N GLN A 115 -11.49 17.57 1.17
CA GLN A 115 -11.39 19.03 1.25
C GLN A 115 -10.07 19.60 0.74
N GLU A 116 -9.18 18.80 0.14
CA GLU A 116 -8.20 19.41 -0.76
C GLU A 116 -8.90 19.59 -2.11
N PRO A 117 -9.34 20.81 -2.48
CA PRO A 117 -9.63 21.06 -3.88
C PRO A 117 -8.44 20.57 -4.68
N ILE A 118 -8.69 19.90 -5.80
CA ILE A 118 -7.67 19.61 -6.81
C ILE A 118 -7.25 20.98 -7.35
N ILE A 119 -6.45 21.70 -6.57
CA ILE A 119 -5.85 22.94 -6.99
C ILE A 119 -4.75 22.48 -7.93
N ASP A 120 -4.99 22.65 -9.23
CA ASP A 120 -3.98 22.44 -10.25
C ASP A 120 -2.71 23.20 -9.83
N ARG A 121 -1.72 22.44 -9.38
CA ARG A 121 -0.44 23.01 -8.95
C ARG A 121 0.33 23.37 -10.20
N LEU A 122 0.72 24.62 -10.31
CA LEU A 122 1.43 25.16 -11.45
C LEU A 122 2.93 25.17 -11.18
N PRO A 123 3.77 24.84 -12.17
CA PRO A 123 5.22 24.91 -12.02
C PRO A 123 5.70 26.37 -12.05
N CYS A 124 6.60 26.71 -11.13
CA CYS A 124 7.35 27.98 -11.17
C CYS A 124 8.30 28.00 -12.37
N GLU A 125 8.29 29.08 -13.16
CA GLU A 125 9.12 29.17 -14.38
C GLU A 125 10.63 29.16 -14.08
N TYR A 126 11.03 29.61 -12.88
CA TYR A 126 12.44 29.75 -12.50
C TYR A 126 13.03 28.46 -11.90
N CYS A 127 12.29 27.81 -10.99
CA CYS A 127 12.81 26.66 -10.24
C CYS A 127 12.06 25.34 -10.51
N GLN A 128 10.99 25.36 -11.31
CA GLN A 128 10.19 24.20 -11.73
C GLN A 128 9.52 23.43 -10.57
N LYS A 129 9.48 24.02 -9.38
CA LYS A 129 8.70 23.47 -8.25
C LYS A 129 7.22 23.80 -8.44
N LEU A 130 6.36 22.88 -8.00
CA LEU A 130 4.91 22.99 -8.13
C LEU A 130 4.31 23.74 -6.94
N PHE A 131 3.52 24.78 -7.22
CA PHE A 131 2.85 25.60 -6.22
C PHE A 131 1.36 25.75 -6.53
N PRO A 132 0.50 25.91 -5.52
CA PRO A 132 -0.87 26.33 -5.77
C PRO A 132 -0.90 27.78 -6.31
N PRO A 133 -1.89 28.17 -7.13
CA PRO A 133 -1.94 29.49 -7.80
C PRO A 133 -1.82 30.68 -6.83
N ASN A 134 -2.39 30.57 -5.63
CA ASN A 134 -2.33 31.60 -4.59
C ASN A 134 -0.93 31.78 -3.96
N GLN A 135 -0.04 30.80 -4.10
CA GLN A 135 1.35 30.86 -3.60
C GLN A 135 2.37 31.00 -4.73
N LEU A 136 1.98 30.71 -5.98
CA LEU A 136 2.88 30.79 -7.14
C LEU A 136 3.37 32.23 -7.33
N TYR A 137 2.46 33.20 -7.35
CA TYR A 137 2.79 34.60 -7.60
C TYR A 137 3.80 35.17 -6.59
N SER A 138 3.58 34.91 -5.30
CA SER A 138 4.49 35.36 -4.23
C SER A 138 5.82 34.61 -4.24
N HIS A 139 5.81 33.33 -4.62
CA HIS A 139 7.03 32.57 -4.83
C HIS A 139 7.84 33.13 -6.01
N GLU A 140 7.23 33.36 -7.17
CA GLU A 140 7.93 33.81 -8.39
C GLU A 140 8.61 35.17 -8.20
N ALA A 141 7.95 36.12 -7.54
CA ALA A 141 8.53 37.42 -7.19
C ALA A 141 9.83 37.30 -6.37
N ASN A 142 9.91 36.31 -5.48
CA ASN A 142 11.11 36.06 -4.67
C ASN A 142 12.11 35.13 -5.39
N CYS A 143 11.61 34.18 -6.17
CA CYS A 143 12.40 33.15 -6.85
C CYS A 143 13.21 33.74 -8.01
N GLN A 144 12.67 34.74 -8.71
CA GLN A 144 13.36 35.49 -9.76
C GLN A 144 14.66 36.16 -9.27
N ASN A 145 14.66 36.61 -8.01
CA ASN A 145 15.81 37.30 -7.41
C ASN A 145 16.91 36.34 -6.90
N ASN A 146 16.67 35.02 -6.91
CA ASN A 146 17.66 34.04 -6.49
C ASN A 146 18.61 33.68 -7.66
N PRO A 147 19.94 33.94 -7.53
CA PRO A 147 20.89 33.71 -8.61
C PRO A 147 21.02 32.24 -9.04
N VAL A 148 20.72 31.29 -8.14
CA VAL A 148 20.78 29.84 -8.42
C VAL A 148 19.63 29.40 -9.35
N ASN A 149 18.46 30.01 -9.21
CA ASN A 149 17.28 29.64 -9.98
C ASN A 149 17.31 30.23 -11.40
N ARG A 150 17.92 31.42 -11.59
CA ARG A 150 18.11 32.03 -12.91
C ARG A 150 18.92 31.15 -13.87
N GLN A 151 19.97 30.50 -13.38
CA GLN A 151 20.79 29.58 -14.18
C GLN A 151 20.01 28.35 -14.65
N THR A 152 19.02 27.90 -13.86
CA THR A 152 18.19 26.74 -14.21
C THR A 152 17.19 27.10 -15.31
N ALA A 153 16.57 28.27 -15.22
CA ALA A 153 15.69 28.81 -16.27
C ALA A 153 16.44 29.01 -17.60
N GLU A 154 17.65 29.60 -17.58
CA GLU A 154 18.46 29.80 -18.79
C GLU A 154 18.91 28.47 -19.43
N ARG A 155 19.27 27.47 -18.61
CA ARG A 155 19.64 26.13 -19.12
C ARG A 155 18.44 25.41 -19.75
N LEU A 156 17.24 25.61 -19.25
CA LEU A 156 16.01 25.06 -19.83
C LEU A 156 15.60 25.81 -21.12
N ALA A 157 15.76 27.14 -21.15
CA ALA A 157 15.53 27.93 -22.37
C ALA A 157 16.46 27.51 -23.52
N ARG A 158 17.73 27.22 -23.22
CA ARG A 158 18.70 26.69 -24.21
C ARG A 158 18.38 25.28 -24.72
N LYS A 159 17.61 24.48 -23.97
CA LYS A 159 17.17 23.14 -24.42
C LYS A 159 15.93 23.18 -25.32
N LYS A 160 15.17 24.29 -25.34
CA LYS A 160 14.03 24.50 -26.25
C LYS A 160 14.40 25.17 -27.57
N SER A 161 15.66 25.59 -27.74
CA SER A 161 16.15 26.08 -29.03
C SER A 161 16.28 24.90 -30.00
N PRO A 162 15.66 24.93 -31.20
CA PRO A 162 16.04 24.00 -32.25
C PRO A 162 17.54 24.18 -32.53
N PRO A 163 18.30 23.11 -32.84
CA PRO A 163 19.67 23.27 -33.27
C PRO A 163 19.67 24.22 -34.47
N SER A 164 20.39 25.34 -34.37
CA SER A 164 20.65 26.20 -35.51
C SER A 164 21.36 25.34 -36.56
N ILE A 165 20.61 24.90 -37.57
CA ILE A 165 21.15 24.24 -38.74
C ILE A 165 22.06 25.29 -39.39
N VAL A 166 23.37 25.12 -39.19
CA VAL A 166 24.39 25.89 -39.89
C VAL A 166 24.28 25.51 -41.35
N LEU A 167 23.56 26.31 -42.13
CA LEU A 167 23.54 26.18 -43.57
C LEU A 167 24.95 26.47 -44.11
N PRO A 168 25.58 25.54 -44.84
CA PRO A 168 26.91 25.77 -45.38
C PRO A 168 26.85 26.86 -46.46
N ILE A 169 27.54 27.97 -46.19
CA ILE A 169 27.78 29.04 -47.14
C ILE A 169 28.70 28.48 -48.23
N LYS A 170 28.13 28.05 -49.36
CA LYS A 170 28.89 27.78 -50.59
C LYS A 170 29.47 29.11 -51.10
N ARG A 171 30.73 29.38 -50.77
CA ARG A 171 31.51 30.42 -51.44
C ARG A 171 31.73 29.96 -52.90
N LYS A 172 31.27 30.76 -53.85
CA LYS A 172 31.61 30.60 -55.26
C LYS A 172 33.11 30.88 -55.43
N PRO A 173 33.87 30.05 -56.16
CA PRO A 173 35.17 30.46 -56.67
C PRO A 173 34.94 31.56 -57.72
N ASN A 174 35.67 32.64 -57.57
CA ASN A 174 35.89 33.62 -58.61
C ASN A 174 37.07 33.08 -59.43
N GLU A 175 36.86 32.78 -60.70
CA GLU A 175 37.82 32.79 -61.83
C GLU A 175 37.19 32.09 -63.06
#